data_AF-A0A943GF98-F1
#
_entry.id   AF-A0A943GF98-F1
#
_cell.length_a   1.000
_cell.length_b   1.000
_cell.length_c   1.000
_cell.angle_alpha   90.00
_cell.angle_beta   90.00
_cell.angle_gamma   90.00
#
_symmetry.space_group_name_H-M   'P 1'
#
loop_
_entity.id
_entity.type
_entity.pdbx_description
1 polymer ?
#
loop_
_entity_poly.entity_id
_entity_poly.type
_entity_poly.pdbx_seq_one_letter_code
_entity_poly.pdbx_strand_id
1 'polypeptide(L)'
;VPCGGDDLDAVTGDLRLDFARGDECYVPLGRPDTLEHPPVDEIVYMDTGNKDVFCRAWCWKNGDRSKLLPSTTRAAINVDVMSADGEAALAPIAAELTGWLTRYAGAEVECHIMSPDHNEFTLA
;
A
#
# COMPACT_ATOMS: atom_id res chain seq x y z
N VAL A 1 -5.39 -7.46 -11.96
CA VAL A 1 -5.57 -6.10 -11.43
C VAL A 1 -4.22 -5.59 -10.92
N PRO A 2 -3.97 -4.26 -10.87
CA PRO A 2 -2.75 -3.73 -10.26
C PRO A 2 -2.61 -4.21 -8.81
N CYS A 3 -1.39 -4.55 -8.42
CA CYS A 3 -1.04 -4.86 -7.04
C CYS A 3 0.33 -4.25 -6.70
N GLY A 4 0.50 -3.92 -5.43
CA GLY A 4 1.74 -3.41 -4.85
C GLY A 4 2.02 -4.09 -3.52
N GLY A 5 3.22 -3.88 -2.99
CA GLY A 5 3.62 -4.47 -1.72
C GLY A 5 4.56 -3.55 -0.97
N ASP A 6 4.30 -3.40 0.33
CA ASP A 6 5.02 -2.53 1.23
C ASP A 6 5.45 -3.31 2.48
N ASP A 7 6.69 -3.11 2.91
CA ASP A 7 7.25 -3.69 4.14
C ASP A 7 6.61 -3.02 5.36
N LEU A 8 5.91 -3.81 6.17
CA LEU A 8 5.22 -3.30 7.37
C LEU A 8 6.20 -2.92 8.48
N ASP A 9 7.43 -3.45 8.47
CA ASP A 9 8.43 -3.08 9.46
C ASP A 9 9.04 -1.68 9.17
N ALA A 10 8.71 -1.08 8.02
CA ALA A 10 9.01 0.32 7.72
C ALA A 10 7.95 1.31 8.25
N VAL A 11 6.78 0.82 8.69
CA VAL A 11 5.67 1.65 9.17
C VAL A 11 5.92 2.12 10.61
N THR A 12 5.69 3.42 10.85
CA THR A 12 5.85 4.05 12.16
C THR A 12 4.54 4.42 12.84
N GLY A 13 3.44 4.53 12.09
CA GLY A 13 2.07 4.67 12.58
C GLY A 13 1.14 3.65 11.93
N ASP A 14 0.14 4.14 11.18
CA ASP A 14 -0.81 3.35 10.41
C ASP A 14 -0.67 3.65 8.91
N LEU A 15 -1.20 2.76 8.08
CA LEU A 15 -1.27 2.95 6.62
C LEU A 15 -2.58 3.63 6.23
N ARG A 16 -2.49 4.69 5.42
CA ARG A 16 -3.62 5.51 5.02
C ARG A 16 -3.60 5.84 3.54
N LEU A 17 -4.75 5.65 2.88
CA LEU A 17 -5.00 6.14 1.52
C LEU A 17 -5.77 7.47 1.60
N ASP A 18 -5.16 8.57 1.17
CA ASP A 18 -5.74 9.91 1.29
C ASP A 18 -5.22 10.87 0.22
N PHE A 19 -5.81 12.07 0.19
CA PHE A 19 -5.31 13.20 -0.58
C PHE A 19 -4.08 13.82 0.09
N ALA A 20 -3.01 13.97 -0.68
CA ALA A 20 -1.80 14.65 -0.27
C ALA A 20 -2.06 16.13 0.01
N ARG A 21 -1.37 16.65 1.02
CA ARG A 21 -1.33 18.06 1.43
C ARG A 21 -0.13 18.79 0.83
N GLY A 22 0.77 18.07 0.18
CA GLY A 22 1.98 18.57 -0.43
C GLY A 22 3.16 18.73 0.52
N ASP A 23 3.00 18.30 1.77
CA ASP A 23 4.06 18.31 2.78
C ASP A 23 4.58 16.89 3.12
N GLU A 24 4.01 15.87 2.48
CA GLU A 24 4.43 14.48 2.60
C GLU A 24 5.76 14.22 1.89
N CYS A 25 6.54 13.26 2.39
CA CYS A 25 7.83 12.90 1.83
C CYS A 25 7.71 11.66 0.93
N TYR A 26 8.13 11.75 -0.32
CA TYR A 26 8.17 10.62 -1.25
C TYR A 26 9.59 10.39 -1.74
N VAL A 27 10.12 9.19 -1.49
CA VAL A 27 11.38 8.72 -2.09
C VAL A 27 11.03 7.71 -3.19
N PRO A 28 11.25 8.02 -4.49
CA PRO A 28 10.85 7.13 -5.56
C PRO A 28 11.62 5.81 -5.56
N LEU A 29 10.93 4.71 -5.87
CA LEU A 29 11.55 3.37 -5.95
C LEU A 29 12.82 3.36 -6.83
N GLY A 30 13.90 2.82 -6.30
CA GLY A 30 15.20 2.74 -7.00
C GLY A 30 15.97 4.06 -7.05
N ARG A 31 15.48 5.13 -6.42
CA ARG A 31 16.12 6.44 -6.33
C ARG A 31 16.21 6.91 -4.87
N PRO A 32 16.96 6.20 -4.00
CA PRO A 32 16.98 6.46 -2.55
C PRO A 32 17.48 7.87 -2.19
N ASP A 33 18.30 8.48 -3.04
CA ASP A 33 18.85 9.82 -2.82
C ASP A 33 17.94 10.95 -3.35
N THR A 34 16.75 10.60 -3.85
CA THR A 34 15.78 11.56 -4.40
C THR A 34 14.62 11.73 -3.42
N LEU A 35 14.37 12.97 -3.00
CA LEU A 35 13.19 13.34 -2.23
C LEU A 35 12.27 14.22 -3.08
N GLU A 36 11.03 13.82 -3.20
CA GLU A 36 9.96 14.55 -3.86
C GLU A 36 8.82 14.79 -2.86
N HIS A 37 7.95 15.76 -3.18
CA HIS A 37 6.70 15.98 -2.48
C HIS A 37 5.55 15.78 -3.48
N PRO A 38 4.55 14.94 -3.17
CA PRO A 38 3.34 14.86 -3.98
C PRO A 38 2.66 16.22 -4.12
N PRO A 39 2.01 16.55 -5.25
CA PRO A 39 1.20 17.75 -5.32
C PRO A 39 -0.04 17.61 -4.43
N VAL A 40 -0.55 18.74 -3.96
CA VAL A 40 -1.84 18.80 -3.24
C VAL A 40 -2.93 18.12 -4.05
N ASP A 41 -3.82 17.40 -3.36
CA ASP A 41 -4.95 16.65 -3.93
C ASP A 41 -4.56 15.41 -4.77
N GLU A 42 -3.28 15.01 -4.80
CA GLU A 42 -2.90 13.70 -5.35
C GLU A 42 -3.23 12.58 -4.34
N ILE A 43 -3.75 11.45 -4.83
CA ILE A 43 -4.03 10.31 -3.96
C ILE A 43 -2.74 9.52 -3.69
N VAL A 44 -2.44 9.41 -2.41
CA VAL A 44 -1.23 8.79 -1.85
C VAL A 44 -1.58 7.74 -0.83
N TYR A 45 -0.76 6.70 -0.79
CA TYR A 45 -0.71 5.70 0.26
C TYR A 45 0.50 6.01 1.13
N MET A 46 0.27 6.32 2.40
CA MET A 46 1.29 6.87 3.28
C MET A 46 1.23 6.32 4.70
N ASP A 47 2.36 6.42 5.39
CA ASP A 47 2.48 6.19 6.83
C ASP A 47 2.06 7.44 7.61
N THR A 48 1.09 7.30 8.50
CA THR A 48 0.58 8.40 9.32
C THR A 48 1.56 8.88 10.39
N GLY A 49 2.52 8.05 10.81
CA GLY A 49 3.48 8.35 11.88
C GLY A 49 4.56 9.36 11.46
N ASN A 50 4.94 9.37 10.18
CA ASN A 50 6.04 10.18 9.66
C ASN A 50 5.71 10.92 8.34
N LYS A 51 4.52 10.70 7.75
CA LYS A 51 4.11 11.22 6.43
C LYS A 51 4.97 10.74 5.25
N ASP A 52 5.59 9.58 5.38
CA ASP A 52 6.28 8.95 4.26
C ASP A 52 5.27 8.31 3.31
N VAL A 53 5.40 8.64 2.03
CA VAL A 53 4.56 8.13 0.96
C VAL A 53 5.17 6.86 0.42
N PHE A 54 4.44 5.76 0.60
CA PHE A 54 4.81 4.42 0.19
C PHE A 54 4.37 4.15 -1.25
N CYS A 55 3.28 4.78 -1.68
CA CYS A 55 2.88 4.76 -3.07
C CYS A 55 2.07 6.01 -3.43
N ARG A 56 2.15 6.48 -4.67
CA ARG A 56 1.45 7.70 -5.12
C ARG A 56 0.82 7.55 -6.49
N ALA A 57 0.05 8.58 -6.88
CA ALA A 57 -0.73 8.61 -8.12
C ALA A 57 -1.68 7.42 -8.21
N TRP A 58 -2.53 7.26 -7.19
CA TRP A 58 -3.47 6.13 -7.06
C TRP A 58 -2.75 4.77 -7.03
N CYS A 59 -1.86 4.60 -6.05
CA CYS A 59 -1.09 3.37 -5.82
C CYS A 59 -0.29 2.86 -7.04
N TRP A 60 0.08 3.74 -7.98
CA TRP A 60 0.79 3.37 -9.20
C TRP A 60 2.32 3.48 -9.09
N LYS A 61 2.82 4.47 -8.34
CA LYS A 61 4.27 4.74 -8.23
C LYS A 61 4.77 4.43 -6.82
N ASN A 62 5.38 3.25 -6.64
CA ASN A 62 5.91 2.81 -5.35
C ASN A 62 7.08 3.68 -4.87
N GLY A 63 7.21 3.76 -3.55
CA GLY A 63 8.30 4.39 -2.84
C GLY A 63 9.42 3.41 -2.54
N ASP A 64 10.63 3.93 -2.33
CA ASP A 64 11.81 3.13 -2.02
C ASP A 64 11.88 2.73 -0.53
N ARG A 65 11.31 3.55 0.36
CA ARG A 65 11.42 3.37 1.82
C ARG A 65 10.66 2.15 2.35
N SER A 66 9.55 1.79 1.69
CA SER A 66 8.70 0.66 2.05
C SER A 66 8.91 -0.56 1.14
N LYS A 67 9.91 -0.54 0.24
CA LYS A 67 10.05 -1.62 -0.74
C LYS A 67 10.28 -2.97 -0.07
N LEU A 68 9.66 -4.02 -0.61
CA LEU A 68 9.92 -5.38 -0.19
C LEU A 68 11.37 -5.77 -0.49
N LEU A 69 12.01 -6.40 0.49
CA LEU A 69 13.34 -6.97 0.41
C LEU A 69 13.29 -8.48 0.65
N PRO A 70 14.35 -9.24 0.30
CA PRO A 70 14.44 -10.66 0.67
C PRO A 70 14.34 -10.92 2.18
N SER A 71 14.60 -9.91 3.01
CA SER A 71 14.48 -9.95 4.47
C SER A 71 13.09 -9.60 5.01
N THR A 72 12.18 -9.10 4.18
CA THR A 72 10.84 -8.69 4.62
C THR A 72 10.06 -9.89 5.12
N THR A 73 9.55 -9.80 6.35
CA THR A 73 8.74 -10.85 6.99
C THR A 73 7.28 -10.46 7.19
N ARG A 74 6.97 -9.16 7.14
CA ARG A 74 5.62 -8.61 7.29
C ARG A 74 5.37 -7.64 6.15
N ALA A 75 4.30 -7.85 5.38
CA ALA A 75 4.02 -7.05 4.20
C ALA A 75 2.53 -6.69 4.12
N ALA A 76 2.24 -5.44 3.71
CA ALA A 76 0.93 -5.05 3.22
C ALA A 76 0.92 -5.22 1.70
N ILE A 77 -0.05 -5.95 1.18
CA ILE A 77 -0.23 -6.13 -0.27
C ILE A 77 -1.54 -5.44 -0.68
N ASN A 78 -1.44 -4.32 -1.40
CA ASN A 78 -2.62 -3.64 -1.93
C ASN A 78 -3.02 -4.25 -3.27
N VAL A 79 -4.33 -4.29 -3.52
CA VAL A 79 -4.92 -4.73 -4.78
C VAL A 79 -5.99 -3.74 -5.18
N ASP A 80 -5.79 -3.04 -6.30
CA ASP A 80 -6.64 -1.94 -6.70
C ASP A 80 -7.60 -2.35 -7.83
N VAL A 81 -8.90 -2.18 -7.60
CA VAL A 81 -9.94 -2.49 -8.60
C VAL A 81 -10.76 -1.24 -8.89
N MET A 82 -10.54 -0.64 -10.06
CA MET A 82 -11.19 0.62 -10.48
C MET A 82 -12.32 0.43 -11.51
N SER A 83 -12.91 -0.77 -11.59
CA SER A 83 -14.02 -1.08 -12.52
C SER A 83 -15.39 -0.81 -11.89
N ALA A 84 -16.41 -0.59 -12.72
CA ALA A 84 -17.81 -0.42 -12.27
C ALA A 84 -18.32 -1.58 -11.39
N ASP A 85 -17.88 -2.81 -11.69
CA ASP A 85 -18.22 -4.02 -10.90
C ASP A 85 -17.11 -4.39 -9.90
N GLY A 86 -16.25 -3.44 -9.53
CA GLY A 86 -15.02 -3.69 -8.80
C GLY A 86 -15.24 -4.39 -7.46
N GLU A 87 -16.29 -4.01 -6.75
CA GLU A 87 -16.64 -4.59 -5.45
C GLU A 87 -16.93 -6.10 -5.54
N ALA A 88 -17.68 -6.52 -6.56
CA ALA A 88 -17.96 -7.94 -6.80
C ALA A 88 -16.70 -8.74 -7.19
N ALA A 89 -15.71 -8.07 -7.79
CA ALA A 89 -14.45 -8.68 -8.19
C ALA A 89 -13.41 -8.77 -7.04
N LEU A 90 -13.53 -7.98 -5.98
CA LEU A 90 -12.54 -7.94 -4.88
C LEU A 90 -12.44 -9.28 -4.14
N ALA A 91 -13.57 -9.87 -3.75
CA ALA A 91 -13.60 -11.12 -2.98
C ALA A 91 -12.87 -12.29 -3.67
N PRO A 92 -13.14 -12.63 -4.95
CA PRO A 92 -12.42 -13.72 -5.62
C PRO A 92 -10.93 -13.41 -5.82
N ILE A 93 -10.56 -12.16 -6.09
CA ILE A 93 -9.16 -11.76 -6.26
C ILE A 93 -8.39 -11.88 -4.92
N ALA A 94 -8.98 -11.42 -3.82
CA ALA A 94 -8.40 -11.55 -2.49
C ALA A 94 -8.23 -13.04 -2.11
N ALA A 95 -9.22 -13.88 -2.43
CA ALA A 95 -9.14 -15.33 -2.18
C ALA A 95 -8.01 -16.02 -2.98
N GLU A 96 -7.80 -15.61 -4.24
CA GLU A 96 -6.71 -16.14 -5.06
C GLU A 96 -5.33 -15.72 -4.52
N LEU A 97 -5.16 -14.43 -4.22
CA LEU A 97 -3.91 -13.88 -3.70
C LEU A 97 -3.55 -14.48 -2.33
N THR A 98 -4.50 -14.54 -1.41
CA THR A 98 -4.31 -15.18 -0.09
C THR A 98 -3.89 -16.64 -0.25
N GLY A 99 -4.55 -17.39 -1.14
CA GLY A 99 -4.20 -18.77 -1.46
C GLY A 99 -2.75 -18.92 -1.97
N TRP A 100 -2.26 -17.99 -2.79
CA TRP A 100 -0.86 -17.99 -3.23
C TRP A 100 0.12 -17.65 -2.11
N LEU A 101 -0.20 -16.65 -1.28
CA LEU A 101 0.65 -16.24 -0.16
C LEU A 101 0.77 -17.36 0.88
N THR A 102 -0.34 -18.00 1.26
CA THR A 102 -0.29 -19.15 2.17
C THR A 102 0.49 -20.32 1.56
N ARG A 103 0.26 -20.64 0.28
CA ARG A 103 0.87 -21.81 -0.36
C ARG A 103 2.38 -21.66 -0.61
N TYR A 104 2.81 -20.50 -1.11
CA TYR A 104 4.16 -20.31 -1.61
C TYR A 104 5.07 -19.53 -0.67
N ALA A 105 4.50 -18.65 0.17
CA ALA A 105 5.24 -17.91 1.18
C ALA A 105 5.07 -18.49 2.60
N GLY A 106 4.11 -19.40 2.82
CA GLY A 106 3.80 -19.91 4.16
C GLY A 106 3.22 -18.83 5.08
N ALA A 107 2.62 -17.78 4.49
CA ALA A 107 2.15 -16.61 5.22
C ALA A 107 0.84 -16.88 5.97
N GLU A 108 0.74 -16.29 7.16
CA GLU A 108 -0.54 -15.98 7.80
C GLU A 108 -1.07 -14.69 7.18
N VAL A 109 -2.34 -14.68 6.75
CA VAL A 109 -2.90 -13.59 5.94
C VAL A 109 -4.20 -13.10 6.56
N GLU A 110 -4.31 -11.79 6.74
CA GLU A 110 -5.54 -11.07 7.05
C GLU A 110 -5.90 -10.17 5.86
N CYS A 111 -7.19 -10.03 5.57
CA CYS A 111 -7.69 -9.23 4.45
C CYS A 111 -8.61 -8.12 4.94
N HIS A 112 -8.35 -6.90 4.50
CA HIS A 112 -9.19 -5.74 4.74
C HIS A 112 -9.65 -5.15 3.41
N ILE A 113 -10.93 -4.74 3.34
CA ILE A 113 -11.48 -4.04 2.17
C ILE A 113 -11.58 -2.56 2.56
N MET A 114 -10.83 -1.72 1.85
CA MET A 114 -10.88 -0.27 2.02
C MET A 114 -12.00 0.32 1.17
N SER A 115 -12.72 1.31 1.72
CA SER A 115 -13.75 2.07 1.03
C SER A 115 -13.67 3.55 1.45
N PRO A 116 -14.39 4.47 0.78
CA PRO A 116 -14.43 5.87 1.23
C PRO A 116 -14.87 6.05 2.69
N ASP A 117 -15.72 5.16 3.21
CA ASP A 117 -16.21 5.19 4.59
C ASP A 117 -15.28 4.44 5.57
N HIS A 118 -14.35 3.62 5.07
CA HIS A 118 -13.41 2.81 5.83
C HIS A 118 -12.04 2.82 5.13
N ASN A 119 -11.30 3.92 5.28
CA ASN A 119 -10.06 4.19 4.55
C ASN A 119 -8.79 3.94 5.38
N GLU A 120 -8.91 3.26 6.52
CA GLU A 120 -7.81 2.88 7.41
C GLU A 120 -8.10 1.53 8.07
N PHE A 121 -7.04 0.83 8.50
CA PHE A 121 -7.11 -0.37 9.32
C PHE A 121 -5.90 -0.40 10.26
N THR A 122 -6.05 -1.02 11.42
CA THR A 122 -4.97 -1.11 12.41
C THR A 122 -4.14 -2.35 12.15
N LEU A 123 -2.82 -2.19 12.15
CA LEU A 123 -1.87 -3.28 12.08
C LEU A 123 -1.73 -3.94 13.46
N ALA A 124 -1.89 -5.26 13.52
CA ALA A 124 -1.65 -6.05 14.73
C ALA A 124 -0.15 -6.28 15.03
#